data_AF-A0A535L8A4-F1
#
_entry.id   AF-A0A535L8A4-F1
#
_cell.length_a   1.000
_cell.length_b   1.000
_cell.length_c   1.000
_cell.angle_alpha   90.00
_cell.angle_beta   90.00
_cell.angle_gamma   90.00
#
_symmetry.space_group_name_H-M   'P 1'
#
loop_
_entity.id
_entity.type
_entity.pdbx_description
1 polymer ?
#
loop_
_entity_poly.entity_id
_entity_poly.type
_entity_poly.pdbx_seq_one_letter_code
_entity_poly.pdbx_strand_id
1 'polypeptide(L)'
;MALSDVQAGRIGEFLLAVYSMLTTDGALVPFQVDADDDHRDLVVAVKGKSTFASLQAKACFGLGASGFVQSNATYFEKSIPNDPSWIYVVVLVLELAPVTWWVVPAPDFNRLTTHSPARGGREIELHFRAHPDRDDAFAPFRVDTVELGPRLMKLIAALPPSTKPLPGARLVLAHSTRSPSAGSTLTPRDSR
;
A
#
# COMPACT_ATOMS: atom_id res chain seq x y z
N MET A 1 -5.29 23.59 12.26
CA MET A 1 -5.01 22.46 13.16
C MET A 1 -4.17 21.47 12.37
N ALA A 2 -2.99 21.09 12.87
CA ALA A 2 -2.10 20.15 12.16
C ALA A 2 -2.49 18.71 12.50
N LEU A 3 -2.44 17.81 11.52
CA LEU A 3 -2.62 16.36 11.74
C LEU A 3 -1.44 15.82 12.55
N SER A 4 -1.70 14.87 13.47
CA SER A 4 -0.61 14.08 14.05
C SER A 4 -0.08 13.04 13.06
N ASP A 5 1.14 12.54 13.28
CA ASP A 5 1.74 11.51 12.40
C ASP A 5 0.87 10.24 12.34
N VAL A 6 0.23 9.86 13.45
CA VAL A 6 -0.70 8.72 13.52
C VAL A 6 -1.94 8.98 12.65
N GLN A 7 -2.51 10.18 12.73
CA GLN A 7 -3.67 10.54 11.89
C GLN A 7 -3.28 10.58 10.41
N ALA A 8 -2.12 11.15 10.09
CA ALA A 8 -1.58 11.22 8.74
C ALA A 8 -1.37 9.81 8.15
N GLY A 9 -0.73 8.91 8.90
CA GLY A 9 -0.55 7.51 8.51
C GLY A 9 -1.88 6.80 8.23
N ARG A 10 -2.83 6.91 9.17
CA ARG A 10 -4.15 6.28 9.04
C ARG A 10 -4.94 6.80 7.84
N ILE A 11 -4.86 8.10 7.55
CA ILE A 11 -5.46 8.67 6.33
C ILE A 11 -4.80 8.08 5.08
N GLY A 12 -3.46 7.97 5.07
CA GLY A 12 -2.73 7.33 3.96
C GLY A 12 -3.18 5.90 3.68
N GLU A 13 -3.32 5.08 4.73
CA GLU A 13 -3.85 3.72 4.63
C GLU A 13 -5.25 3.69 4.01
N PHE A 14 -6.15 4.55 4.49
CA PHE A 14 -7.53 4.60 3.99
C PHE A 14 -7.60 5.07 2.55
N LEU A 15 -6.84 6.10 2.17
CA LEU A 15 -6.77 6.56 0.79
C LEU A 15 -6.26 5.44 -0.12
N LEU A 16 -5.18 4.75 0.27
CA LEU A 16 -4.64 3.64 -0.51
C LEU A 16 -5.68 2.52 -0.69
N ALA A 17 -6.37 2.12 0.38
CA ALA A 17 -7.43 1.11 0.30
C ALA A 17 -8.55 1.55 -0.66
N VAL A 18 -9.12 2.73 -0.44
CA VAL A 18 -10.25 3.27 -1.20
C VAL A 18 -9.89 3.41 -2.68
N TYR A 19 -8.78 4.07 -3.00
CA TYR A 19 -8.41 4.31 -4.39
C TYR A 19 -7.93 3.05 -5.10
N SER A 20 -7.34 2.07 -4.40
CA SER A 20 -7.05 0.77 -5.01
C SER A 20 -8.32 0.06 -5.51
N MET A 21 -9.42 0.16 -4.77
CA MET A 21 -10.71 -0.41 -5.16
C MET A 21 -11.39 0.41 -6.26
N LEU A 22 -11.51 1.73 -6.07
CA LEU A 22 -12.20 2.62 -7.00
C LEU A 22 -11.57 2.61 -8.40
N THR A 23 -10.24 2.56 -8.49
CA THR A 23 -9.52 2.64 -9.77
C THR A 23 -9.38 1.31 -10.48
N THR A 24 -9.95 0.23 -9.92
CA THR A 24 -9.97 -1.10 -10.53
C THR A 24 -11.36 -1.71 -10.61
N ASP A 25 -12.41 -0.90 -10.41
CA ASP A 25 -13.80 -1.36 -10.31
C ASP A 25 -13.96 -2.52 -9.30
N GLY A 26 -13.20 -2.44 -8.20
CA GLY A 26 -13.17 -3.43 -7.13
C GLY A 26 -12.45 -4.73 -7.48
N ALA A 27 -11.60 -4.79 -8.51
CA ALA A 27 -10.79 -5.96 -8.81
C ALA A 27 -9.66 -6.18 -7.79
N LEU A 28 -9.07 -5.10 -7.26
CA LEU A 28 -8.17 -5.16 -6.11
C LEU A 28 -8.97 -5.21 -4.81
N VAL A 29 -8.53 -6.08 -3.90
CA VAL A 29 -9.12 -6.26 -2.57
C VAL A 29 -8.05 -5.98 -1.53
N PRO A 30 -8.09 -4.82 -0.86
CA PRO A 30 -7.19 -4.49 0.23
C PRO A 30 -7.65 -5.14 1.54
N PHE A 31 -6.68 -5.51 2.37
CA PHE A 31 -6.84 -6.09 3.68
C PHE A 31 -5.94 -5.32 4.64
N GLN A 32 -6.52 -4.68 5.66
CA GLN A 32 -5.73 -4.01 6.70
C GLN A 32 -5.05 -5.05 7.59
N VAL A 33 -3.86 -4.71 8.07
CA VAL A 33 -3.09 -5.53 9.00
C VAL A 33 -3.15 -4.87 10.37
N ASP A 34 -3.69 -5.58 11.37
CA ASP A 34 -3.88 -5.02 12.71
C ASP A 34 -2.58 -4.93 13.54
N ALA A 35 -1.48 -5.55 13.06
CA ALA A 35 -0.20 -5.57 13.75
C ALA A 35 0.84 -4.72 13.00
N ASP A 36 1.34 -3.67 13.66
CA ASP A 36 2.36 -2.74 13.15
C ASP A 36 3.81 -3.29 13.28
N ASP A 37 3.97 -4.53 13.77
CA ASP A 37 5.28 -5.07 14.13
C ASP A 37 6.25 -5.22 12.93
N ASP A 38 5.73 -5.31 11.70
CA ASP A 38 6.53 -5.48 10.49
C ASP A 38 6.46 -4.30 9.51
N HIS A 39 5.85 -3.17 9.90
CA HIS A 39 5.62 -2.00 9.04
C HIS A 39 4.68 -2.22 7.84
N ARG A 40 3.92 -3.32 7.84
CA ARG A 40 2.95 -3.60 6.79
C ARG A 40 1.62 -2.95 7.12
N ASP A 41 1.19 -2.07 6.24
CA ASP A 41 -0.06 -1.36 6.42
C ASP A 41 -1.24 -2.10 5.77
N LEU A 42 -1.02 -2.64 4.56
CA LEU A 42 -2.03 -3.39 3.83
C LEU A 42 -1.45 -4.64 3.16
N VAL A 43 -2.32 -5.61 2.93
CA VAL A 43 -2.12 -6.65 1.93
C VAL A 43 -3.16 -6.44 0.84
N VAL A 44 -2.75 -6.48 -0.42
CA VAL A 44 -3.69 -6.39 -1.55
C VAL A 44 -3.65 -7.65 -2.38
N ALA A 45 -4.84 -8.11 -2.77
CA ALA A 45 -5.05 -9.26 -3.65
C ALA A 45 -5.79 -8.84 -4.91
N VAL A 46 -5.59 -9.57 -6.00
CA VAL A 46 -6.46 -9.48 -7.18
C VAL A 46 -7.54 -10.56 -7.06
N LYS A 47 -8.82 -10.20 -7.21
CA LYS A 47 -9.93 -11.18 -7.18
C LYS A 47 -9.66 -12.33 -8.14
N GLY A 48 -9.84 -13.56 -7.66
CA GLY A 48 -9.64 -14.78 -8.44
C GLY A 48 -8.17 -15.16 -8.69
N LYS A 49 -7.19 -14.42 -8.14
CA LYS A 49 -5.76 -14.76 -8.21
C LYS A 49 -5.21 -15.11 -6.83
N SER A 50 -4.14 -15.90 -6.82
CA SER A 50 -3.41 -16.30 -5.60
C SER A 50 -2.17 -15.44 -5.33
N THR A 51 -1.92 -14.41 -6.13
CA THR A 51 -0.81 -13.47 -5.93
C THR A 51 -1.25 -12.28 -5.08
N PHE A 52 -0.37 -11.88 -4.18
CA PHE A 52 -0.58 -10.82 -3.20
C PHE A 52 0.63 -9.90 -3.16
N ALA A 53 0.40 -8.64 -2.80
CA ALA A 53 1.46 -7.71 -2.45
C ALA A 53 1.22 -7.15 -1.05
N SER A 54 2.30 -6.94 -0.30
CA SER A 54 2.30 -6.19 0.94
C SER A 54 2.60 -4.73 0.61
N LEU A 55 1.81 -3.82 1.16
CA LEU A 55 1.93 -2.39 0.91
C LEU A 55 2.30 -1.68 2.20
N GLN A 56 3.21 -0.72 2.08
CA GLN A 56 3.52 0.24 3.12
C GLN A 56 3.18 1.64 2.61
N ALA A 57 2.26 2.32 3.29
CA ALA A 57 1.73 3.61 2.94
C ALA A 57 2.44 4.73 3.71
N LYS A 58 2.72 5.85 3.02
CA LYS A 58 3.19 7.10 3.61
C LYS A 58 2.42 8.25 2.99
N ALA A 59 1.71 9.03 3.81
CA ALA A 59 0.99 10.21 3.35
C ALA A 59 1.72 11.50 3.73
N CYS A 60 1.87 12.40 2.76
CA CYS A 60 2.47 13.72 2.92
C CYS A 60 1.41 14.78 2.61
N PHE A 61 1.17 15.70 3.53
CA PHE A 61 0.12 16.73 3.42
C PHE A 61 0.64 18.10 2.99
N GLY A 62 1.82 18.12 2.37
CA GLY A 62 2.50 19.33 1.95
C GLY A 62 3.85 19.01 1.32
N LEU A 63 4.42 20.03 0.69
CA LEU A 63 5.76 19.98 0.12
C LEU A 63 6.75 20.60 1.10
N GLY A 64 7.97 20.04 1.15
CA GLY A 64 9.08 20.69 1.84
C GLY A 64 9.50 21.99 1.15
N ALA A 65 10.38 22.77 1.79
CA ALA A 65 10.80 24.09 1.32
C ALA A 65 11.38 24.12 -0.11
N SER A 66 11.87 22.98 -0.62
CA SER A 66 12.41 22.84 -1.98
C SER A 66 11.38 22.35 -3.02
N GLY A 67 10.11 22.18 -2.65
CA GLY A 67 9.06 21.63 -3.51
C GLY A 67 8.99 20.11 -3.55
N PHE A 68 9.81 19.42 -2.77
CA PHE A 68 9.87 17.95 -2.74
C PHE A 68 8.96 17.38 -1.66
N VAL A 69 8.36 16.24 -1.97
CA VAL A 69 7.79 15.30 -1.00
C VAL A 69 8.95 14.57 -0.32
N GLN A 70 8.87 14.45 1.01
CA GLN A 70 9.85 13.73 1.81
C GLN A 70 9.13 12.80 2.79
N SER A 71 9.64 11.58 2.91
CA SER A 71 9.15 10.60 3.87
C SER A 71 10.28 9.64 4.24
N ASN A 72 10.26 9.15 5.47
CA ASN A 72 11.28 8.24 5.97
C ASN A 72 10.66 6.91 6.41
N ALA A 73 11.45 5.84 6.30
CA ALA A 73 11.13 4.52 6.84
C ALA A 73 12.33 3.99 7.62
N THR A 74 12.10 3.51 8.85
CA THR A 74 13.16 3.04 9.75
C THR A 74 13.08 1.55 9.99
N TYR A 75 14.23 0.88 9.99
CA TYR A 75 14.34 -0.57 10.10
C TYR A 75 15.51 -0.98 10.98
N PHE A 76 15.48 -2.24 11.44
CA PHE A 76 16.72 -2.96 11.73
C PHE A 76 17.34 -3.41 10.40
N GLU A 77 18.67 -3.49 10.30
CA GLU A 77 19.38 -3.75 9.05
C GLU A 77 18.90 -5.04 8.36
N LYS A 78 18.70 -6.11 9.14
CA LYS A 78 18.21 -7.41 8.63
C LYS A 78 16.71 -7.46 8.35
N SER A 79 15.97 -6.41 8.68
CA SER A 79 14.51 -6.35 8.54
C SER A 79 14.02 -5.51 7.37
N ILE A 80 14.93 -4.87 6.62
CA ILE A 80 14.56 -4.08 5.45
C ILE A 80 13.89 -5.00 4.41
N PRO A 81 12.63 -4.74 4.03
CA PRO A 81 11.96 -5.49 2.99
C PRO A 81 12.72 -5.38 1.67
N ASN A 82 13.00 -6.51 1.02
CA ASN A 82 13.70 -6.56 -0.26
C ASN A 82 12.95 -7.39 -1.33
N ASP A 83 11.84 -8.03 -0.97
CA ASP A 83 11.04 -8.82 -1.91
C ASP A 83 10.21 -7.88 -2.81
N PRO A 84 10.12 -8.12 -4.13
CA PRO A 84 9.32 -7.27 -5.04
C PRO A 84 7.81 -7.29 -4.74
N SER A 85 7.32 -8.27 -3.97
CA SER A 85 5.94 -8.28 -3.46
C SER A 85 5.71 -7.29 -2.32
N TRP A 86 6.77 -6.70 -1.75
CA TRP A 86 6.67 -5.53 -0.88
C TRP A 86 6.74 -4.26 -1.71
N ILE A 87 5.75 -3.38 -1.57
CA ILE A 87 5.62 -2.16 -2.36
C ILE A 87 5.45 -0.98 -1.40
N TYR A 88 6.34 0.01 -1.53
CA TYR A 88 6.21 1.29 -0.89
C TYR A 88 5.27 2.18 -1.70
N VAL A 89 4.29 2.76 -1.03
CA VAL A 89 3.33 3.68 -1.62
C VAL A 89 3.40 5.01 -0.88
N VAL A 90 3.91 6.04 -1.55
CA VAL A 90 3.92 7.41 -1.02
C VAL A 90 2.83 8.20 -1.73
N VAL A 91 2.05 8.97 -0.99
CA VAL A 91 1.00 9.83 -1.54
C VAL A 91 1.17 11.28 -1.08
N LEU A 92 1.13 12.20 -2.03
CA LEU A 92 0.96 13.61 -1.77
C LEU A 92 -0.54 13.94 -1.73
N VAL A 93 -0.98 14.54 -0.63
CA VAL A 93 -2.36 14.98 -0.42
C VAL A 93 -2.36 16.49 -0.29
N LEU A 94 -3.04 17.17 -1.21
CA LEU A 94 -3.22 18.62 -1.19
C LEU A 94 -4.72 18.91 -1.26
N GLU A 95 -5.17 19.93 -0.51
CA GLU A 95 -6.58 20.37 -0.55
C GLU A 95 -7.60 19.22 -0.38
N LEU A 96 -7.29 18.27 0.50
CA LEU A 96 -8.09 17.07 0.80
C LEU A 96 -8.17 16.01 -0.33
N ALA A 97 -7.39 16.16 -1.40
CA ALA A 97 -7.33 15.21 -2.50
C ALA A 97 -5.93 14.59 -2.64
N PRO A 98 -5.82 13.27 -2.90
CA PRO A 98 -4.56 12.71 -3.36
C PRO A 98 -4.27 13.22 -4.77
N VAL A 99 -3.11 13.84 -4.94
CA VAL A 99 -2.71 14.49 -6.20
C VAL A 99 -1.63 13.70 -6.94
N THR A 100 -0.76 13.00 -6.22
CA THR A 100 0.36 12.26 -6.82
C THR A 100 0.71 11.07 -5.95
N TRP A 101 0.94 9.94 -6.59
CA TRP A 101 1.36 8.71 -5.93
C TRP A 101 2.72 8.27 -6.46
N TRP A 102 3.51 7.63 -5.62
CA TRP A 102 4.68 6.86 -6.03
C TRP A 102 4.49 5.41 -5.59
N VAL A 103 4.49 4.49 -6.54
CA VAL A 103 4.28 3.06 -6.30
C VAL A 103 5.55 2.30 -6.64
N VAL A 104 6.36 2.03 -5.62
CA VAL A 104 7.75 1.61 -5.76
C VAL A 104 7.96 0.22 -5.16
N PRO A 105 8.32 -0.80 -5.95
CA PRO A 105 8.74 -2.10 -5.41
C PRO A 105 9.95 -1.95 -4.49
N ALA A 106 10.03 -2.75 -3.44
CA ALA A 106 11.08 -2.64 -2.44
C ALA A 106 12.52 -2.67 -2.97
N PRO A 107 12.90 -3.53 -3.95
CA PRO A 107 14.23 -3.48 -4.54
C PRO A 107 14.59 -2.11 -5.13
N ASP A 108 13.64 -1.47 -5.81
CA ASP A 108 13.85 -0.15 -6.40
C ASP A 108 13.86 0.94 -5.34
N PHE A 109 12.95 0.88 -4.37
CA PHE A 109 12.91 1.85 -3.28
C PHE A 109 14.23 1.88 -2.53
N ASN A 110 14.71 0.72 -2.07
CA ASN A 110 15.95 0.60 -1.32
C ASN A 110 17.18 1.09 -2.12
N ARG A 111 17.19 0.87 -3.44
CA ARG A 111 18.25 1.32 -4.34
C ARG A 111 18.24 2.83 -4.53
N LEU A 112 17.08 3.47 -4.54
CA LEU A 112 16.90 4.88 -4.87
C LEU A 112 16.89 5.81 -3.65
N THR A 113 16.50 5.31 -2.48
CA THR A 113 16.56 6.09 -1.23
C THR A 113 17.98 6.28 -0.74
N THR A 114 18.24 7.39 -0.06
CA THR A 114 19.48 7.53 0.73
C THR A 114 19.33 6.80 2.06
N HIS A 115 20.41 6.18 2.54
CA HIS A 115 20.43 5.44 3.80
C HIS A 115 21.23 6.22 4.84
N SER A 116 20.73 6.29 6.07
CA SER A 116 21.48 6.85 7.21
C SER A 116 21.25 6.04 8.46
N PRO A 117 22.11 6.15 9.48
CA PRO A 117 21.82 5.60 10.80
C PRO A 117 20.50 6.15 11.34
N ALA A 118 19.62 5.27 11.80
CA ALA A 118 18.37 5.67 12.46
C ALA A 118 18.61 6.02 13.94
N ARG A 119 17.60 6.62 14.58
CA ARG A 119 17.57 6.90 16.03
C ARG A 119 16.47 6.06 16.70
N GLY A 120 16.49 5.98 18.04
CA GLY A 120 15.38 5.40 18.81
C GLY A 120 15.30 3.87 18.75
N GLY A 121 16.44 3.18 18.66
CA GLY A 121 16.50 1.71 18.70
C GLY A 121 16.32 1.01 17.34
N ARG A 122 16.27 1.77 16.23
CA ARG A 122 16.40 1.25 14.86
C ARG A 122 17.81 1.53 14.33
N GLU A 123 18.23 0.80 13.30
CA GLU A 123 19.60 0.85 12.77
C GLU A 123 19.70 1.70 11.49
N ILE A 124 18.72 1.58 10.59
CA ILE A 124 18.75 2.21 9.26
C ILE A 124 17.50 3.03 9.03
N GLU A 125 17.66 4.23 8.48
CA GLU A 125 16.61 5.09 7.96
C GLU A 125 16.76 5.24 6.44
N LEU A 126 15.69 4.94 5.71
CA LEU A 126 15.57 5.14 4.27
C LEU A 126 14.86 6.47 4.01
N HIS A 127 15.53 7.37 3.28
CA HIS A 127 15.03 8.71 2.97
C HIS A 127 14.48 8.74 1.55
N PHE A 128 13.15 8.82 1.44
CA PHE A 128 12.45 9.08 0.20
C PHE A 128 12.40 10.59 -0.07
N ARG A 129 12.72 10.98 -1.30
CA ARG A 129 12.61 12.36 -1.76
C ARG A 129 12.26 12.39 -3.25
N ALA A 130 11.11 12.96 -3.58
CA ALA A 130 10.63 13.05 -4.96
C ALA A 130 9.83 14.35 -5.19
N HIS A 131 9.78 14.80 -6.44
CA HIS A 131 9.07 15.98 -6.89
C HIS A 131 7.78 15.56 -7.63
N PRO A 132 6.64 16.21 -7.37
CA PRO A 132 5.36 15.80 -7.98
C PRO A 132 5.30 16.00 -9.50
N ASP A 133 6.08 16.91 -10.08
CA ASP A 133 5.98 17.27 -11.50
C ASP A 133 7.33 17.34 -12.25
N ARG A 134 8.47 17.15 -11.57
CA ARG A 134 9.80 17.19 -12.20
C ARG A 134 10.36 15.79 -12.42
N ASP A 135 11.30 15.69 -13.35
CA ASP A 135 12.04 14.45 -13.56
C ASP A 135 13.08 14.28 -12.45
N ASP A 136 12.97 13.16 -11.75
CA ASP A 136 13.91 12.71 -10.73
C ASP A 136 14.00 11.17 -10.74
N ALA A 137 14.75 10.62 -9.79
CA ALA A 137 14.97 9.18 -9.71
C ALA A 137 13.67 8.36 -9.48
N PHE A 138 12.64 8.96 -8.88
CA PHE A 138 11.37 8.31 -8.57
C PHE A 138 10.28 8.61 -9.61
N ALA A 139 10.50 9.52 -10.56
CA ALA A 139 9.56 9.83 -11.64
C ALA A 139 9.02 8.59 -12.40
N PRO A 140 9.81 7.52 -12.68
CA PRO A 140 9.29 6.29 -13.32
C PRO A 140 8.23 5.50 -12.52
N PHE A 141 8.12 5.81 -11.22
CA PHE A 141 7.17 5.19 -10.28
C PHE A 141 6.02 6.13 -9.91
N ARG A 142 6.06 7.38 -10.40
CA ARG A 142 5.02 8.37 -10.20
C ARG A 142 3.80 8.01 -11.04
N VAL A 143 2.62 8.09 -10.43
CA VAL A 143 1.34 7.84 -11.10
C VAL A 143 0.29 8.83 -10.60
N ASP A 144 -0.67 9.14 -11.48
CA ASP A 144 -1.87 9.89 -11.09
C ASP A 144 -2.82 9.00 -10.29
N THR A 145 -3.75 9.62 -9.56
CA THR A 145 -4.69 8.88 -8.70
C THR A 145 -5.48 7.82 -9.45
N VAL A 146 -5.91 8.09 -10.69
CA VAL A 146 -6.66 7.14 -11.52
C VAL A 146 -5.83 5.91 -11.93
N GLU A 147 -4.51 6.01 -11.91
CA GLU A 147 -3.59 4.97 -12.35
C GLU A 147 -3.09 4.08 -11.21
N LEU A 148 -3.37 4.43 -9.95
CA LEU A 148 -2.91 3.71 -8.76
C LEU A 148 -3.23 2.21 -8.83
N GLY A 149 -4.50 1.88 -9.01
CA GLY A 149 -4.96 0.49 -9.09
C GLY A 149 -4.39 -0.27 -10.28
N PRO A 150 -4.49 0.24 -11.52
CA PRO A 150 -3.86 -0.36 -12.69
C PRO A 150 -2.34 -0.61 -12.51
N ARG A 151 -1.63 0.33 -11.88
CA ARG A 151 -0.20 0.17 -11.58
C ARG A 151 0.05 -0.96 -10.59
N LEU A 152 -0.70 -1.03 -9.49
CA LEU A 152 -0.61 -2.13 -8.52
C LEU A 152 -0.92 -3.48 -9.17
N MET A 153 -1.96 -3.58 -9.98
CA MET A 153 -2.29 -4.81 -10.72
C MET A 153 -1.16 -5.25 -11.64
N LYS A 154 -0.53 -4.31 -12.36
CA LYS A 154 0.62 -4.60 -13.23
C LYS A 154 1.81 -5.14 -12.44
N LEU A 155 2.13 -4.53 -11.29
CA LEU A 155 3.20 -5.00 -10.42
C LEU A 155 2.90 -6.40 -9.87
N ILE A 156 1.69 -6.63 -9.36
CA ILE A 156 1.27 -7.94 -8.81
C ILE A 156 1.28 -9.03 -9.89
N ALA A 157 0.87 -8.70 -11.11
CA ALA A 157 0.88 -9.65 -12.23
C ALA A 157 2.29 -10.02 -12.70
N ALA A 158 3.28 -9.15 -12.46
CA ALA A 158 4.68 -9.40 -12.78
C ALA A 158 5.42 -10.20 -11.69
N LEU A 159 4.79 -10.44 -10.53
CA LEU A 159 5.39 -11.24 -9.47
C LEU A 159 5.51 -12.71 -9.89
N PRO A 160 6.55 -13.42 -9.41
CA PRO A 160 6.67 -14.86 -9.61
C PRO A 160 5.39 -15.60 -9.18
N PRO A 161 4.91 -16.63 -9.91
CA PRO A 161 3.72 -17.40 -9.52
C PRO A 161 3.83 -18.08 -8.16
N SER A 162 5.08 -18.32 -7.69
CA SER A 162 5.39 -18.91 -6.39
C SER A 162 5.38 -17.90 -5.24
N THR A 163 5.16 -16.61 -5.49
CA THR A 163 5.05 -15.58 -4.46
C THR A 163 3.90 -15.92 -3.53
N LYS A 164 4.24 -16.33 -2.31
CA LYS A 164 3.28 -16.59 -1.24
C LYS A 164 2.95 -15.26 -0.55
N PRO A 165 1.76 -15.12 0.06
CA PRO A 165 1.53 -14.04 1.01
C PRO A 165 2.65 -14.06 2.05
N LEU A 166 3.31 -12.92 2.26
CA LEU A 166 4.34 -12.80 3.29
C LEU A 166 3.76 -13.20 4.66
N PRO A 167 4.55 -13.77 5.57
CA PRO A 167 4.10 -14.09 6.93
C PRO A 167 3.35 -12.90 7.56
N GLY A 168 2.19 -13.14 8.18
CA GLY A 168 1.26 -12.10 8.65
C GLY A 168 0.06 -11.85 7.73
N ALA A 169 0.21 -11.97 6.40
CA ALA A 169 -0.89 -11.83 5.44
C ALA A 169 -1.86 -13.02 5.43
N ARG A 170 -1.40 -14.19 5.92
CA ARG A 170 -2.19 -15.42 5.99
C ARG A 170 -3.38 -15.34 6.95
N LEU A 171 -3.33 -14.48 7.96
CA LEU A 171 -4.39 -14.40 8.97
C LEU A 171 -5.68 -13.80 8.40
N VAL A 172 -5.57 -12.86 7.45
CA VAL A 172 -6.74 -12.17 6.88
C VAL A 172 -7.46 -13.02 5.83
N LEU A 173 -6.75 -13.90 5.12
CA LEU A 173 -7.33 -14.74 4.06
C LEU A 173 -8.05 -15.99 4.59
N ALA A 174 -7.67 -16.50 5.77
CA ALA A 174 -8.31 -17.67 6.37
C ALA A 174 -9.75 -17.41 6.87
N HIS A 175 -10.15 -16.15 7.02
CA HIS A 175 -11.51 -15.77 7.44
C HIS A 175 -12.48 -15.51 6.27
N SER A 176 -11.99 -15.36 5.03
CA SER A 176 -12.85 -15.12 3.86
C SER A 176 -13.41 -16.40 3.23
N THR A 177 -12.94 -17.58 3.63
CA THR A 177 -13.35 -18.88 3.03
C THR A 177 -14.42 -19.63 3.84
N ARG A 178 -15.12 -18.99 4.78
CA ARG A 178 -16.27 -19.60 5.46
C ARG A 178 -17.62 -19.04 5.02
N SER A 179 -18.30 -19.88 4.24
CA SER A 179 -19.74 -20.10 4.07
C SER A 179 -20.42 -19.51 2.84
N PRO A 180 -20.83 -20.35 1.86
CA PRO A 180 -21.98 -20.03 1.02
C PRO A 180 -23.22 -19.97 1.91
N SER A 181 -23.94 -18.86 1.88
CA SER A 181 -25.26 -18.77 2.49
C SER A 181 -26.15 -19.87 1.90
N ALA A 182 -26.53 -20.83 2.75
CA ALA A 182 -27.55 -21.81 2.44
C ALA A 182 -28.81 -21.10 1.94
N GLY A 183 -29.35 -21.59 0.82
CA GLY A 183 -30.52 -21.04 0.17
C GLY A 183 -31.70 -20.95 1.13
N SER A 184 -32.31 -19.76 1.18
CA SER A 184 -33.67 -19.60 1.70
C SER A 184 -34.63 -20.01 0.58
N THR A 185 -35.10 -21.26 0.64
CA THR A 185 -36.26 -21.71 -0.11
C THR A 185 -37.50 -21.08 0.55
N LEU A 186 -37.95 -19.96 0.01
CA LEU A 186 -39.28 -19.42 0.28
C LEU A 186 -40.31 -20.31 -0.43
N THR A 187 -41.05 -21.12 0.33
CA THR A 187 -42.26 -21.77 -0.16
C THR A 187 -43.38 -20.74 -0.30
N PRO A 188 -44.18 -20.77 -1.38
CA PRO A 188 -45.35 -19.91 -1.49
C PRO A 188 -46.44 -20.42 -0.56
N ARG A 189 -47.04 -19.51 0.22
CA ARG A 189 -48.30 -19.80 0.94
C ARG A 189 -49.46 -19.67 -0.04
N ASP A 190 -50.13 -20.79 -0.25
CA ASP A 190 -51.41 -20.87 -0.94
C ASP A 190 -52.51 -20.11 -0.19
N SER A 191 -53.45 -19.67 -1.01
CA SER A 191 -54.64 -18.87 -0.74
C SER A 191 -55.67 -19.59 0.13
N ARG A 192 -56.27 -18.87 1.09
CA ARG A 192 -57.69 -18.93 1.44
C ARG A 192 -58.17 -17.58 1.93
#